data_AF-A0A957Z975-F1
#
_entry.id   AF-A0A957Z975-F1
#
_cell.length_a   1.000
_cell.length_b   1.000
_cell.length_c   1.000
_cell.angle_alpha   90.00
_cell.angle_beta   90.00
_cell.angle_gamma   90.00
#
_symmetry.space_group_name_H-M   'P 1'
#
loop_
_entity.id
_entity.type
_entity.pdbx_description
1 polymer ?
#
loop_
_entity_poly.entity_id
_entity_poly.type
_entity_poly.pdbx_seq_one_letter_code
_entity_poly.pdbx_strand_id
1 'polypeptide(L)' 'MVTAVVLMNVKRGQINPVAEKLTALPGISEVYSVAGRYDLVAILRVSNNEEMADLVTN' A
#
# COMPACT_ATOMS: atom_id res chain seq x y z
N MET A 1 -8.23 -6.49 -14.58
CA MET A 1 -6.99 -6.40 -13.78
C MET A 1 -6.54 -4.95 -13.77
N VAL A 2 -6.54 -4.34 -12.59
CA VAL A 2 -6.19 -2.94 -12.34
C VAL A 2 -4.96 -2.91 -11.46
N THR A 3 -4.04 -1.98 -11.71
CA THR A 3 -2.81 -1.82 -10.94
C THR A 3 -2.65 -0.38 -10.50
N ALA A 4 -2.32 -0.18 -9.23
CA ALA A 4 -2.01 1.13 -8.68
C ALA A 4 -0.67 1.11 -7.93
N VAL A 5 0.00 2.25 -7.97
CA VAL A 5 1.21 2.51 -7.17
C VAL A 5 0.85 3.59 -6.17
N VAL A 6 0.85 3.24 -4.88
CA VAL A 6 0.41 4.11 -3.80
C VAL A 6 1.62 4.56 -3.01
N LEU A 7 1.82 5.88 -2.94
CA LEU A 7 2.89 6.52 -2.18
C LEU A 7 2.32 6.97 -0.83
N MET A 8 2.98 6.61 0.28
CA MET A 8 2.45 6.86 1.62
C MET A 8 3.46 7.57 2.50
N ASN A 9 2.96 8.52 3.29
CA ASN A 9 3.66 9.04 4.44
C ASN A 9 3.16 8.36 5.71
N VAL A 10 4.09 7.94 6.55
CA VAL A 10 3.80 7.18 7.76
C VAL A 10 4.34 7.94 8.97
N LYS A 11 3.62 7.86 10.10
CA LYS A 11 4.08 8.47 11.34
C LYS A 11 5.46 7.93 11.72
N ARG A 12 6.36 8.81 12.20
CA ARG A 12 7.70 8.42 12.64
C ARG A 12 7.64 7.24 13.62
N GLY A 13 8.49 6.23 13.36
CA GLY A 13 8.55 5.00 14.16
C GLY A 13 7.44 3.99 13.87
N GLN A 14 6.57 4.23 12.87
CA GLN A 14 5.51 3.30 12.47
C GLN A 14 5.74 2.64 11.10
N ILE A 15 6.89 2.87 10.45
CA ILE A 15 7.16 2.36 9.09
C ILE A 15 7.01 0.83 9.02
N ASN A 16 7.76 0.09 9.84
CA ASN A 16 7.71 -1.38 9.86
C ASN A 16 6.33 -1.95 10.22
N PRO A 17 5.68 -1.56 11.34
CA PRO A 17 4.39 -2.13 11.70
C PRO A 17 3.29 -1.79 10.69
N VAL A 18 3.37 -0.64 10.00
CA VAL A 18 2.44 -0.32 8.91
C VAL A 18 2.73 -1.17 7.68
N ALA A 19 4.00 -1.32 7.28
CA ALA A 19 4.36 -2.16 6.15
C ALA A 19 3.92 -3.61 6.34
N GLU A 20 4.14 -4.20 7.52
CA GLU A 20 3.70 -5.55 7.86
C GLU A 20 2.18 -5.70 7.74
N LYS A 21 1.42 -4.74 8.27
CA LYS A 21 -0.05 -4.74 8.15
C LYS A 21 -0.50 -4.65 6.69
N LEU A 22 0.13 -3.80 5.90
CA LEU A 22 -0.19 -3.65 4.47
C LEU A 22 0.09 -4.94 3.70
N THR A 23 1.21 -5.63 3.97
CA THR A 23 1.52 -6.90 3.28
C THR A 23 0.52 -8.02 3.58
N ALA A 24 -0.27 -7.92 4.65
CA ALA A 24 -1.32 -8.88 4.98
C ALA A 24 -2.66 -8.59 4.27
N LEU A 25 -2.81 -7.42 3.63
CA LEU A 25 -4.07 -7.05 2.98
C LEU A 25 -4.19 -7.72 1.59
N PRO A 26 -5.32 -8.40 1.31
CA PRO A 26 -5.61 -8.90 -0.03
C PRO A 26 -5.59 -7.77 -1.06
N GLY A 27 -4.96 -8.02 -2.22
CA GLY A 27 -4.83 -7.03 -3.29
C GLY A 27 -3.60 -6.14 -3.21
N ILE A 28 -2.83 -6.18 -2.10
CA ILE A 28 -1.48 -5.62 -2.04
C ILE A 28 -0.48 -6.69 -2.45
N SER A 29 0.24 -6.48 -3.57
CA SER A 29 1.23 -7.44 -4.05
C SER A 29 2.59 -7.23 -3.41
N GLU A 30 2.98 -5.97 -3.23
CA GLU A 30 4.32 -5.59 -2.79
C GLU A 30 4.27 -4.32 -1.94
N VAL A 31 5.11 -4.26 -0.91
CA VAL A 31 5.29 -3.06 -0.08
C VAL A 31 6.78 -2.83 0.12
N TYR A 32 7.23 -1.61 -0.17
CA TYR A 32 8.63 -1.20 -0.07
C TYR A 32 8.75 -0.01 0.86
N SER A 33 9.76 -0.03 1.74
CA SER A 33 10.24 1.19 2.39
C SER A 33 11.18 1.91 1.44
N VAL A 34 10.98 3.22 1.27
CA VAL A 34 11.76 4.03 0.34
C VAL A 34 12.39 5.20 1.08
N ALA A 35 13.57 5.61 0.62
CA ALA A 35 14.17 6.85 1.07
C ALA A 35 13.58 8.03 0.28
N GLY A 36 13.27 9.14 0.93
CA GLY A 36 12.88 10.39 0.27
C GLY A 36 11.66 11.07 0.89
N ARG A 37 10.77 11.57 0.03
CA ARG A 37 9.57 12.34 0.44
C ARG A 37 8.44 11.47 1.00
N TYR A 38 8.47 10.18 0.66
CA TYR A 38 7.50 9.18 1.12
C TYR A 38 8.25 8.12 1.91
N ASP A 39 7.53 7.43 2.78
CA ASP A 39 8.10 6.43 3.67
C ASP A 39 7.88 5.02 3.13
N LEU A 40 6.73 4.79 2.49
CA LEU A 40 6.34 3.51 1.89
C LEU A 40 5.78 3.68 0.47
N VAL A 41 6.00 2.66 -0.35
CA VAL A 41 5.35 2.46 -1.64
C VAL A 41 4.68 1.10 -1.65
N ALA A 42 3.40 1.04 -2.01
CA ALA A 42 2.68 -0.22 -2.19
C ALA A 42 2.24 -0.38 -3.66
N ILE A 43 2.39 -1.59 -4.17
CA ILE A 43 1.85 -1.99 -5.48
C ILE A 43 0.58 -2.79 -5.20
N LEU A 44 -0.54 -2.29 -5.71
CA LEU A 44 -1.85 -2.91 -5.59
C LEU A 44 -2.22 -3.56 -6.92
N ARG A 45 -2.76 -4.76 -6.88
CA ARG A 45 -3.25 -5.52 -8.03
C ARG A 45 -4.59 -6.16 -7.69
N VAL A 46 -5.65 -5.71 -8.35
CA VAL A 46 -7.03 -6.15 -8.11
C VAL A 46 -7.75 -6.43 -9.43
N SER A 47 -8.93 -7.05 -9.35
CA SER A 47 -9.66 -7.49 -10.55
C SER A 47 -10.29 -6.32 -11.29
N ASN A 48 -10.87 -5.37 -10.55
CA ASN A 48 -11.68 -4.26 -11.05
C ASN A 48 -11.48 -2.98 -10.19
N ASN A 49 -12.08 -1.87 -10.62
CA ASN A 49 -11.95 -0.58 -9.93
C ASN A 49 -12.73 -0.50 -8.61
N GLU A 50 -13.78 -1.31 -8.44
CA GLU A 50 -14.59 -1.33 -7.21
C GLU A 50 -13.77 -1.92 -6.06
N GLU A 51 -13.11 -3.06 -6.30
CA GLU A 51 -12.14 -3.65 -5.36
C GLU A 51 -11.00 -2.69 -5.02
N MET A 52 -10.54 -1.89 -5.99
CA MET A 52 -9.51 -0.88 -5.75
C MET A 52 -10.01 0.22 -4.82
N ALA A 53 -11.21 0.72 -5.05
CA ALA A 53 -11.81 1.76 -4.23
C ALA A 53 -12.00 1.25 -2.79
N ASP A 54 -12.52 0.04 -2.62
CA ASP A 54 -12.71 -0.57 -1.31
C ASP A 54 -11.39 -0.76 -0.56
N LEU A 55 -10.35 -1.24 -1.24
CA LEU A 55 -9.03 -1.48 -0.64
C LEU A 55 -8.32 -0.21 -0.16
N VAL A 56 -8.60 0.94 -0.79
CA VAL A 56 -7.96 2.22 -0.44
C VAL A 56 -8.75 3.00 0.61
N THR A 57 -10.07 2.78 0.71
CA THR A 57 -10.97 3.60 1.53
C THR A 57 -11.40 2.97 2.85
N ASN A 58 -11.38 1.64 2.98
CA ASN A 58 -11.78 0.90 4.19
C ASN A 58 -10.58 0.35 4.96
#